data_AF-A0A1J0ELD3-F1
#
_entry.id   AF-A0A1J0ELD3-F1
#
_cell.length_a   1.000
_cell.length_b   1.000
_cell.length_c   1.000
_cell.angle_alpha   90.00
_cell.angle_beta   90.00
_cell.angle_gamma   90.00
#
_symmetry.space_group_name_H-M   'P 1'
#
loop_
_entity.id
_entity.type
_entity.pdbx_description
1 polymer ?
#
loop_
_entity_poly.entity_id
_entity_poly.type
_entity_poly.pdbx_seq_one_letter_code
_entity_poly.pdbx_strand_id
1 'polypeptide(L)' 'MLSWAITFLIIAIVAAVLGFGGIAGTATGIAKILFVVFLVMFIASFIFGRRGRG' A
#
# COMPACT_ATOMS: atom_id res chain seq x y z
N MET A 1 -0.80 6.41 -30.00
CA MET A 1 -0.97 5.78 -28.67
C MET A 1 0.17 6.13 -27.71
N LEU A 2 1.44 5.95 -28.11
CA LEU A 2 2.61 6.26 -27.26
C LEU A 2 2.68 7.74 -26.80
N SER A 3 2.30 8.69 -27.67
CA SER A 3 2.24 10.12 -27.30
C SER A 3 1.23 10.41 -26.19
N TRP A 4 0.06 9.80 -26.22
CA TRP A 4 -0.95 9.93 -25.16
C TRP A 4 -0.48 9.33 -23.82
N ALA A 5 0.20 8.19 -23.86
CA ALA A 5 0.77 7.57 -22.66
C ALA A 5 1.84 8.45 -22.00
N ILE A 6 2.69 9.10 -22.80
CA ILE A 6 3.71 10.04 -22.31
C ILE A 6 3.05 11.28 -21.68
N THR A 7 1.99 11.82 -22.29
CA THR A 7 1.25 12.94 -21.71
C THR A 7 0.63 12.56 -20.36
N PHE A 8 0.01 11.38 -20.25
CA PHE A 8 -0.53 10.89 -18.99
C PHE A 8 0.55 10.65 -17.93
N LEU A 9 1.73 10.16 -18.32
CA LEU A 9 2.87 9.98 -17.43
C LEU A 9 3.31 11.31 -16.82
N ILE A 10 3.43 12.36 -17.64
CA ILE A 10 3.83 13.69 -17.18
C ILE A 10 2.78 14.24 -16.21
N ILE A 11 1.49 14.11 -16.54
CA ILE A 11 0.39 14.56 -15.67
C ILE A 11 0.43 13.81 -14.32
N ALA A 12 0.66 12.50 -14.32
CA ALA A 12 0.76 11.70 -13.11
C ALA A 12 1.93 12.13 -12.21
N ILE A 13 3.09 12.44 -12.80
CA ILE A 13 4.26 12.93 -12.04
C ILE A 13 3.98 14.30 -11.45
N VAL A 14 3.39 15.21 -12.22
CA VAL A 14 3.03 16.56 -11.74
C VAL A 14 1.99 16.48 -10.63
N ALA A 15 0.97 15.64 -10.78
CA ALA A 15 -0.03 15.40 -9.74
C ALA A 15 0.59 14.76 -8.48
N ALA A 16 1.56 13.86 -8.64
CA ALA A 16 2.30 13.26 -7.54
C ALA A 16 3.12 14.32 -6.77
N VAL A 17 3.85 15.20 -7.46
CA VAL A 17 4.67 16.22 -6.81
C VAL A 17 3.82 17.31 -6.16
N LEU A 18 2.74 17.74 -6.82
CA LEU A 18 1.89 18.84 -6.33
C LEU A 18 0.84 18.40 -5.30
N GLY A 19 0.35 17.16 -5.36
CA GLY A 19 -0.82 16.72 -4.59
C GLY A 19 -0.57 15.57 -3.61
N PHE A 20 0.44 14.73 -3.82
CA PHE A 20 0.63 13.53 -2.99
C PHE A 20 1.43 13.76 -1.72
N GLY A 21 2.11 14.91 -1.54
CA GLY A 21 2.89 15.19 -0.33
C GLY A 21 2.09 15.14 0.97
N GLY A 22 0.85 15.63 0.96
CA GLY A 22 -0.04 15.63 2.13
C GLY A 22 -0.79 14.31 2.35
N ILE A 23 -1.19 13.64 1.27
CA ILE A 23 -1.95 12.37 1.32
C ILE A 23 -1.04 11.21 1.72
N ALA A 24 0.25 11.26 1.36
CA ALA A 24 1.22 10.28 1.79
C ALA A 24 1.30 10.17 3.33
N GLY A 25 1.18 11.29 4.06
CA GLY A 25 1.20 11.29 5.52
C GLY A 25 0.01 10.57 6.15
N THR A 26 -1.20 10.85 5.67
CA THR A 26 -2.43 10.22 6.19
C THR A 26 -2.53 8.76 5.76
N ALA A 27 -2.18 8.45 4.51
CA ALA A 27 -2.11 7.08 4.00
C ALA A 27 -1.07 6.24 4.77
N THR A 28 0.07 6.82 5.15
CA THR A 28 1.07 6.15 5.99
C THR A 28 0.52 5.76 7.36
N GLY A 29 -0.32 6.61 7.96
CA GLY A 29 -0.99 6.30 9.23
C GLY A 29 -1.90 5.07 9.13
N ILE A 30 -2.76 5.05 8.10
CA ILE A 30 -3.69 3.93 7.85
C ILE A 30 -2.92 2.64 7.49
N ALA A 31 -1.88 2.76 6.66
CA ALA A 31 -1.04 1.63 6.26
C ALA A 31 -0.36 0.96 7.47
N LYS A 32 0.11 1.74 8.45
CA LYS A 32 0.70 1.19 9.69
C LYS A 32 -0.31 0.36 10.49
N ILE A 33 -1.54 0.85 10.64
CA ILE A 33 -2.60 0.13 11.35
C ILE A 33 -2.91 -1.20 10.66
N LEU A 34 -3.12 -1.16 9.34
CA LEU A 34 -3.37 -2.37 8.55
C LEU A 34 -2.21 -3.36 8.61
N PHE A 35 -0.97 -2.87 8.52
CA PHE A 35 0.23 -3.69 8.61
C PHE A 35 0.31 -4.42 9.96
N VAL A 36 0.04 -3.73 11.07
CA VAL A 36 0.05 -4.35 12.41
C VAL A 36 -1.07 -5.37 12.55
N VAL A 37 -2.29 -5.07 12.11
CA VAL A 37 -3.40 -6.02 12.13
C VAL A 37 -3.07 -7.27 11.33
N PHE A 38 -2.55 -7.09 10.12
CA PHE A 38 -2.15 -8.19 9.25
C PHE A 38 -1.00 -8.99 9.85
N LEU A 39 -0.05 -8.33 10.50
CA LEU A 39 1.07 -8.98 11.17
C LEU A 39 0.60 -9.84 12.35
N VAL A 40 -0.31 -9.32 13.18
CA VAL A 40 -0.90 -10.08 14.29
C VAL A 40 -1.66 -11.29 13.78
N MET A 41 -2.48 -11.11 12.74
CA MET A 41 -3.26 -12.17 12.13
C MET A 41 -2.37 -13.19 11.40
N PHE A 42 -1.27 -12.75 10.79
CA PHE A 42 -0.25 -13.59 10.17
C PHE A 42 0.49 -14.43 11.22
N ILE A 43 0.91 -13.83 12.33
CA ILE A 43 1.55 -14.55 13.45
C ILE A 43 0.56 -15.54 14.06
N ALA A 44 -0.69 -15.14 14.27
CA ALA A 44 -1.74 -16.05 14.72
C ALA A 44 -1.91 -17.21 13.74
N SER A 45 -2.05 -16.95 12.43
CA SER A 45 -2.13 -17.99 11.41
C SER A 45 -0.87 -18.85 11.32
N PHE A 46 0.30 -18.33 11.64
CA PHE A 46 1.57 -19.07 11.62
C PHE A 46 1.70 -20.02 12.81
N ILE A 47 1.17 -19.62 13.97
CA ILE A 47 1.13 -20.41 15.20
C ILE A 47 0.00 -21.45 15.13
N PHE A 48 -1.22 -21.03 14.79
CA PHE A 48 -2.40 -21.90 14.72
C PHE A 48 -2.45 -22.74 13.44
N GLY A 49 -1.99 -22.21 12.30
CA GLY A 49 -1.98 -22.92 11.00
C GLY A 49 -0.96 -24.05 10.89
N ARG A 50 0.05 -24.10 11.78
CA ARG A 50 0.93 -25.26 11.92
C ARG A 50 0.26 -26.47 12.58
N ARG A 51 -0.94 -26.32 13.15
CA ARG A 51 -1.63 -27.39 13.90
C ARG A 51 -2.76 -28.07 13.13
N GLY A 52 -2.93 -27.77 11.84
CA GLY A 52 -3.99 -28.31 10.97
C GLY A 52 -3.53 -29.29 9.88
N ARG A 53 -2.36 -29.92 10.02
CA ARG A 53 -1.88 -31.02 9.14
C ARG A 53 -1.16 -32.09 9.95
N GLY A 54 -1.90 -32.74 10.84
CA GLY A 54 -1.59 -34.03 11.44
C GLY A 54 -2.78 -34.93 11.26
#